data_AF-A0AAP8QHT7-F1
#
_entry.id   AF-A0AAP8QHT7-F1
#
_cell.length_a   1.000
_cell.length_b   1.000
_cell.length_c   1.000
_cell.angle_alpha   90.00
_cell.angle_beta   90.00
_cell.angle_gamma   90.00
#
_symmetry.space_group_name_H-M   'P 1'
#
loop_
_entity.id
_entity.type
_entity.pdbx_description
1 polymer ?
#
loop_
_entity_poly.entity_id
_entity_poly.type
_entity_poly.pdbx_seq_one_letter_code
_entity_poly.pdbx_strand_id
1 'polypeptide(L)'
;MAFNFQYNDPLLIEWRKGDETDPYIDRTETHKIINNRIVLSEIPAEFHRVEIYGYSEIDQRKPDSRPIPLEDEFIVTYYNGFITFHPSQEYKTVAVSYKGRGMIQYPASRIYAHNPNSDVVENLQHIIDTALIKIIEVGDSIDKALEAAKNANMAAEGAFFATNRANQATEMALSASDKAIKAGNNADEKADLAYKAAMTTRLIWLKPVDKYEDIALVYPNPEIGSTTMVLSTGSRYRYEGDGNWKEIDNYTRGSIPLANDKVDGLISSEDFNLIHDKLQIKSIYFVLPTITMDGVQKYIIPIPFDCKIKSIKAICNKPSSASPTHIFIEKISGSEFGTHSEWKKITDLPIQFKTDHYSAFIPPLLFSEIKKDDVLRLFVEADKFDPLQEGISIQIDVVL
;
A
#
# COMPACT_ATOMS: atom_id res chain seq x y z
N MET A 1 -76.94 70.50 -29.79
CA MET A 1 -75.60 70.22 -29.24
C MET A 1 -74.60 70.59 -30.32
N ALA A 2 -73.79 71.61 -30.07
CA ALA A 2 -72.71 72.00 -30.97
C ALA A 2 -71.63 70.91 -30.93
N PHE A 3 -71.33 70.30 -32.07
CA PHE A 3 -70.17 69.43 -32.21
C PHE A 3 -68.92 70.29 -32.05
N ASN A 4 -68.35 70.30 -30.85
CA ASN A 4 -67.04 70.87 -30.62
C ASN A 4 -66.03 69.84 -31.14
N PHE A 5 -65.67 69.93 -32.42
CA PHE A 5 -64.54 69.19 -32.98
C PHE A 5 -63.26 69.78 -32.39
N GLN A 6 -62.95 69.45 -31.13
CA GLN A 6 -61.58 69.49 -30.66
C GLN A 6 -60.80 68.54 -31.56
N TYR A 7 -59.90 69.08 -32.37
CA TYR A 7 -59.00 68.31 -33.20
C TYR A 7 -58.09 67.48 -32.29
N ASN A 8 -58.52 66.28 -31.89
CA ASN A 8 -57.79 65.46 -30.91
C ASN A 8 -56.45 64.93 -31.45
N ASP A 9 -56.27 64.93 -32.77
CA ASP A 9 -55.05 64.47 -33.45
C ASP A 9 -54.78 65.34 -34.71
N PRO A 10 -54.25 66.57 -34.57
CA PRO A 10 -53.97 67.43 -35.71
C PRO A 10 -52.72 66.97 -36.46
N LEU A 11 -52.69 67.22 -37.77
CA LEU A 11 -51.45 67.21 -38.53
C LEU A 11 -50.63 68.42 -38.07
N LEU A 12 -49.45 68.18 -37.50
CA LEU A 12 -48.54 69.26 -37.11
C LEU A 12 -47.54 69.49 -38.24
N ILE A 13 -47.58 70.69 -38.83
CA ILE A 13 -46.57 71.15 -39.78
C ILE A 13 -45.84 72.32 -39.12
N GLU A 14 -44.57 72.10 -38.79
CA GLU A 14 -43.68 73.17 -38.37
C GLU A 14 -42.75 73.50 -39.52
N TRP A 15 -42.71 74.76 -39.94
CA TRP A 15 -41.94 75.19 -41.10
C TRP A 15 -41.29 76.53 -40.87
N ARG A 16 -39.96 76.57 -41.05
CA ARG A 16 -39.14 77.77 -40.85
C ARG A 16 -38.89 78.48 -42.16
N LYS A 17 -38.85 79.81 -42.11
CA LYS A 17 -38.62 80.67 -43.28
C LYS A 17 -37.14 80.73 -43.69
N GLY A 18 -36.22 80.55 -42.75
CA GLY A 18 -34.78 80.65 -42.98
C GLY A 18 -34.27 82.09 -43.07
N ASP A 19 -35.02 83.07 -42.55
CA ASP A 19 -34.62 84.47 -42.42
C ASP A 19 -34.11 84.77 -41.00
N GLU A 20 -33.65 86.01 -40.74
CA GLU A 20 -33.13 86.40 -39.42
C GLU A 20 -34.16 86.30 -38.28
N THR A 21 -35.47 86.32 -38.61
CA THR A 21 -36.55 86.25 -37.63
C THR A 21 -37.00 84.82 -37.34
N ASP A 22 -36.76 83.88 -38.27
CA ASP A 22 -37.12 82.47 -38.18
C ASP A 22 -36.07 81.59 -38.91
N PRO A 23 -34.86 81.46 -38.32
CA PRO A 23 -33.71 80.84 -38.98
C PRO A 23 -33.82 79.31 -39.04
N TYR A 24 -33.11 78.70 -40.00
CA TYR A 24 -32.92 77.24 -40.02
C TYR A 24 -32.01 76.80 -38.85
N ILE A 25 -32.27 75.59 -38.33
CA ILE A 25 -31.53 75.03 -37.19
C ILE A 25 -30.41 74.12 -37.70
N ASP A 26 -29.18 74.34 -37.25
CA ASP A 26 -28.08 73.41 -37.51
C ASP A 26 -28.27 72.11 -36.71
N ARG A 27 -28.29 70.98 -37.40
CA ARG A 27 -28.51 69.65 -36.82
C ARG A 27 -27.37 68.73 -37.21
N THR A 28 -26.86 68.03 -36.21
CA THR A 28 -25.93 66.91 -36.40
C THR A 28 -26.52 65.68 -35.72
N GLU A 29 -26.80 64.64 -36.50
CA GLU A 29 -27.46 63.42 -36.02
C GLU A 29 -26.67 62.18 -36.45
N THR A 30 -26.66 61.16 -35.60
CA THR A 30 -26.02 59.88 -35.89
C THR A 30 -27.09 58.82 -36.09
N HIS A 31 -27.15 58.24 -37.28
CA HIS A 31 -28.17 57.27 -37.66
C HIS A 31 -27.53 55.97 -38.16
N LYS A 32 -28.18 54.84 -37.85
CA LYS A 32 -27.84 53.55 -38.43
C LYS A 32 -28.68 53.37 -39.70
N ILE A 33 -28.04 53.00 -40.80
CA ILE A 33 -28.72 52.69 -42.05
C ILE A 33 -29.52 51.40 -41.83
N ILE A 34 -30.84 51.47 -42.06
CA ILE A 34 -31.77 50.34 -41.97
C ILE A 34 -32.69 50.37 -43.19
N ASN A 35 -32.80 49.25 -43.90
CA ASN A 35 -33.52 49.14 -45.16
C ASN A 35 -32.99 50.14 -46.21
N ASN A 36 -31.67 50.27 -46.26
CA ASN A 36 -30.93 51.18 -47.15
C ASN A 36 -31.29 52.66 -47.00
N ARG A 37 -31.92 53.04 -45.88
CA ARG A 37 -32.40 54.39 -45.65
C ARG A 37 -32.13 54.85 -44.21
N ILE A 38 -32.13 56.16 -44.04
CA ILE A 38 -32.26 56.83 -42.74
C ILE A 38 -33.35 57.89 -42.83
N VAL A 39 -33.90 58.23 -41.68
CA VAL A 39 -34.93 59.26 -41.53
C VAL A 39 -34.36 60.35 -40.64
N LEU A 40 -34.25 61.58 -41.17
CA LEU A 40 -33.82 62.73 -40.38
C LEU A 40 -34.94 63.20 -39.44
N SER A 41 -34.55 63.80 -38.31
CA SER A 41 -35.51 64.35 -37.35
C SER A 41 -36.28 65.56 -37.91
N GLU A 42 -35.65 66.33 -38.81
CA GLU A 42 -36.27 67.44 -39.52
C GLU A 42 -36.00 67.34 -41.04
N ILE A 43 -36.86 67.97 -41.83
CA ILE A 43 -36.71 68.10 -43.28
C ILE A 43 -35.55 69.07 -43.55
N PRO A 44 -34.51 68.67 -44.31
CA PRO A 44 -33.35 69.50 -44.56
C PRO A 44 -33.66 70.65 -45.52
N ALA A 45 -32.94 71.76 -45.37
CA ALA A 45 -33.02 72.91 -46.26
C ALA A 45 -32.26 72.62 -47.56
N GLU A 46 -32.98 72.60 -48.67
CA GLU A 46 -32.49 72.20 -49.99
C GLU A 46 -31.27 73.00 -50.48
N PHE A 47 -31.22 74.31 -50.20
CA PHE A 47 -30.10 75.16 -50.60
C PHE A 47 -28.81 74.91 -49.81
N HIS A 48 -28.93 74.42 -48.58
CA HIS A 48 -27.78 74.19 -47.69
C HIS A 48 -27.21 72.77 -47.82
N ARG A 49 -27.97 71.87 -48.46
CA ARG A 49 -27.64 70.47 -48.68
C ARG A 49 -27.41 69.68 -47.39
N VAL A 50 -27.24 68.37 -47.53
CA VAL A 50 -26.90 67.48 -46.42
C VAL A 50 -25.44 67.07 -46.58
N GLU A 51 -24.70 67.05 -45.48
CA GLU A 51 -23.31 66.65 -45.45
C GLU A 51 -23.15 65.34 -44.66
N ILE A 52 -22.52 64.36 -45.28
CA ILE A 52 -22.21 63.07 -44.68
C ILE A 52 -20.75 62.74 -44.95
N TYR A 53 -19.98 62.51 -43.90
CA TYR A 53 -18.55 62.27 -44.04
C TYR A 53 -18.29 61.00 -44.87
N GLY A 54 -17.48 61.14 -45.93
CA GLY A 54 -17.09 60.04 -46.81
C GLY A 54 -18.12 59.68 -47.89
N TYR A 55 -19.18 60.48 -48.05
CA TYR A 55 -20.18 60.27 -49.10
C TYR A 55 -20.46 61.54 -49.90
N SER A 56 -20.94 61.36 -51.13
CA SER A 56 -21.34 62.45 -52.03
C SER A 56 -22.85 62.44 -52.32
N GLU A 57 -23.50 63.60 -52.21
CA GLU A 57 -24.93 63.74 -52.53
C GLU A 57 -25.18 63.73 -54.04
N ILE A 58 -26.08 62.87 -54.50
CA ILE A 58 -26.58 62.89 -55.88
C ILE A 58 -27.88 63.71 -55.95
N ASP A 59 -27.92 64.68 -56.87
CA ASP A 59 -29.13 65.45 -57.16
C ASP A 59 -30.03 64.71 -58.16
N GLN A 60 -31.15 64.17 -57.68
CA GLN A 60 -32.15 63.45 -58.48
C GLN A 60 -32.90 64.32 -59.50
N ARG A 61 -32.77 65.65 -59.47
CA ARG A 61 -33.45 66.53 -60.43
C ARG A 61 -32.73 66.62 -61.77
N LYS A 62 -31.49 66.12 -61.85
CA LYS A 62 -30.75 66.08 -63.12
C LYS A 62 -31.34 64.98 -64.01
N PRO A 63 -31.51 65.23 -65.33
CA PRO A 63 -32.09 64.26 -66.26
C PRO A 63 -31.36 62.91 -66.29
N ASP A 64 -30.05 62.91 -66.05
CA ASP A 64 -29.19 61.73 -66.08
C ASP A 64 -28.96 61.10 -64.69
N SER A 65 -29.79 61.42 -63.69
CA SER A 65 -29.62 60.92 -62.33
C SER A 65 -30.02 59.44 -62.18
N ARG A 66 -29.24 58.70 -61.38
CA ARG A 66 -29.50 57.27 -61.12
C ARG A 66 -30.54 57.11 -59.99
N PRO A 67 -31.44 56.12 -60.09
CA PRO A 67 -32.43 55.86 -59.04
C PRO A 67 -31.81 55.23 -57.78
N ILE A 68 -30.65 54.59 -57.90
CA ILE A 68 -29.90 53.95 -56.81
C ILE A 68 -28.50 54.59 -56.77
N PRO A 69 -28.04 55.08 -55.60
CA PRO A 69 -26.70 55.66 -55.47
C PRO A 69 -25.61 54.59 -55.51
N LEU A 70 -24.37 54.97 -55.87
CA LEU A 70 -23.18 54.12 -55.68
C LEU A 70 -22.80 54.00 -54.20
N GLU A 71 -21.79 53.18 -53.91
CA GLU A 71 -21.39 52.84 -52.54
C GLU A 71 -21.01 54.06 -51.69
N ASP A 72 -20.34 55.05 -52.28
CA ASP A 72 -19.90 56.30 -51.68
C ASP A 72 -20.84 57.48 -52.00
N GLU A 73 -22.05 57.19 -52.47
CA GLU A 73 -23.04 58.19 -52.82
C GLU A 73 -24.32 58.03 -51.98
N PHE A 74 -25.09 59.10 -51.87
CA PHE A 74 -26.40 59.09 -51.23
C PHE A 74 -27.39 60.01 -51.93
N ILE A 75 -28.67 59.77 -51.69
CA ILE A 75 -29.77 60.55 -52.26
C ILE A 75 -30.58 61.14 -51.13
N VAL A 76 -30.73 62.46 -51.12
CA VAL A 76 -31.57 63.18 -50.17
C VAL A 76 -32.93 63.47 -50.79
N THR A 77 -33.95 63.16 -50.03
CA THR A 77 -35.34 63.41 -50.37
C THR A 77 -35.84 64.64 -49.60
N TYR A 78 -35.63 65.83 -50.15
CA TYR A 78 -35.88 67.11 -49.47
C TYR A 78 -37.36 67.41 -49.16
N TYR A 79 -38.31 66.59 -49.65
CA TYR A 79 -39.73 66.78 -49.31
C TYR A 79 -40.13 66.12 -47.98
N ASN A 80 -39.38 65.11 -47.50
CA ASN A 80 -39.71 64.36 -46.29
C ASN A 80 -38.51 64.03 -45.39
N GLY A 81 -37.29 64.39 -45.79
CA GLY A 81 -36.09 64.16 -44.98
C GLY A 81 -35.57 62.72 -45.00
N PHE A 82 -35.96 61.89 -45.97
CA PHE A 82 -35.35 60.58 -46.15
C PHE A 82 -34.02 60.67 -46.90
N ILE A 83 -33.04 59.90 -46.46
CA ILE A 83 -31.79 59.71 -47.17
C ILE A 83 -31.68 58.24 -47.56
N THR A 84 -31.43 57.98 -48.84
CA THR A 84 -31.26 56.64 -49.40
C THR A 84 -29.79 56.39 -49.71
N PHE A 85 -29.30 55.22 -49.30
CA PHE A 85 -27.94 54.74 -49.51
C PHE A 85 -27.93 53.52 -50.43
N HIS A 86 -26.73 53.14 -50.88
CA HIS A 86 -26.54 51.88 -51.59
C HIS A 86 -26.73 50.69 -50.63
N PRO A 87 -27.29 49.54 -51.10
CA PRO A 87 -27.53 48.39 -50.23
C PRO A 87 -26.31 47.80 -49.52
N SER A 88 -25.09 48.02 -50.04
CA SER A 88 -23.85 47.59 -49.35
C SER A 88 -23.51 48.43 -48.11
N GLN A 89 -24.21 49.54 -47.87
CA GLN A 89 -24.05 50.40 -46.70
C GLN A 89 -24.99 50.03 -45.54
N GLU A 90 -25.80 48.97 -45.68
CA GLU A 90 -26.73 48.51 -44.66
C GLU A 90 -26.02 48.24 -43.32
N TYR A 91 -26.67 48.60 -42.20
CA TYR A 91 -26.16 48.51 -40.83
C TYR A 91 -24.96 49.39 -40.48
N LYS A 92 -24.42 50.20 -41.39
CA LYS A 92 -23.40 51.20 -41.04
C LYS A 92 -24.03 52.38 -40.32
N THR A 93 -23.25 52.97 -39.44
CA THR A 93 -23.63 54.19 -38.71
C THR A 93 -22.99 55.38 -39.39
N VAL A 94 -23.79 56.38 -39.73
CA VAL A 94 -23.36 57.62 -40.40
C VAL A 94 -23.73 58.83 -39.55
N ALA A 95 -22.83 59.82 -39.54
CA ALA A 95 -23.09 61.13 -38.96
C ALA A 95 -23.50 62.10 -40.06
N VAL A 96 -24.65 62.73 -39.88
CA VAL A 96 -25.30 63.58 -40.88
C VAL A 96 -25.41 64.99 -40.32
N SER A 97 -24.92 65.97 -41.07
CA SER A 97 -25.01 67.40 -40.75
C SER A 97 -25.89 68.11 -41.77
N TYR A 98 -26.85 68.90 -41.30
CA TYR A 98 -27.79 69.61 -42.19
C TYR A 98 -28.45 70.81 -41.48
N LYS A 99 -29.02 71.72 -42.28
CA LYS A 99 -29.88 72.81 -41.79
C LYS A 99 -31.34 72.34 -41.80
N GLY A 100 -31.96 72.20 -40.63
CA GLY A 100 -33.36 71.79 -40.46
C GLY A 100 -34.35 72.91 -40.74
N ARG A 101 -35.28 72.65 -41.67
CA ARG A 101 -36.37 73.56 -42.08
C ARG A 101 -37.64 73.36 -41.27
N GLY A 102 -37.74 72.28 -40.50
CA GLY A 102 -38.94 71.91 -39.74
C GLY A 102 -39.37 70.49 -40.04
N MET A 103 -40.59 70.10 -39.68
CA MET A 103 -41.06 68.72 -39.79
C MET A 103 -42.57 68.63 -40.02
N ILE A 104 -43.00 67.49 -40.52
CA ILE A 104 -44.42 67.15 -40.67
C ILE A 104 -44.67 65.92 -39.80
N GLN A 105 -45.49 66.06 -38.76
CA GLN A 105 -45.89 64.95 -37.90
C GLN A 105 -47.30 64.49 -38.27
N TYR A 106 -47.42 63.19 -38.53
CA TYR A 106 -48.68 62.51 -38.76
C TYR A 106 -49.08 61.74 -37.50
N PRO A 107 -50.29 61.95 -36.95
CA PRO A 107 -50.75 61.15 -35.83
C PRO A 107 -50.97 59.70 -36.27
N ALA A 108 -50.49 58.74 -35.48
CA ALA A 108 -50.58 57.31 -35.78
C ALA A 108 -52.03 56.82 -35.94
N SER A 109 -53.00 57.47 -35.27
CA SER A 109 -54.43 57.19 -35.39
C SER A 109 -55.00 57.42 -36.81
N ARG A 110 -54.30 58.21 -37.65
CA ARG A 110 -54.70 58.53 -39.03
C ARG A 110 -53.92 57.75 -40.10
N ILE A 111 -52.95 56.94 -39.70
CA ILE A 111 -52.20 56.09 -40.62
C ILE A 111 -52.87 54.72 -40.60
N TYR A 112 -53.54 54.37 -41.69
CA TYR A 112 -54.22 53.09 -41.84
C TYR A 112 -53.37 52.14 -42.67
N ALA A 113 -53.09 50.96 -42.13
CA ALA A 113 -52.44 49.90 -42.88
C ALA A 113 -53.52 49.14 -43.66
N HIS A 114 -53.49 49.23 -44.99
CA HIS A 114 -54.34 48.38 -45.82
C HIS A 114 -53.55 47.13 -46.22
N ASN A 115 -53.90 45.99 -45.64
CA ASN A 115 -53.38 44.71 -46.09
C ASN A 115 -54.19 44.25 -47.31
N PRO A 116 -53.58 43.82 -48.42
CA PRO A 116 -54.31 43.35 -49.60
C PRO A 116 -55.36 42.24 -49.33
N ASN A 117 -55.31 41.55 -48.18
CA ASN A 117 -56.23 40.45 -47.83
C ASN A 117 -56.93 40.59 -46.44
N SER A 118 -57.12 41.79 -45.86
CA SER A 118 -57.92 41.92 -44.63
C SER A 118 -59.07 42.92 -44.72
N ASP A 119 -60.28 42.46 -44.39
CA ASP A 119 -61.49 43.28 -44.21
C ASP A 119 -61.41 44.23 -43.00
N VAL A 120 -60.37 44.09 -42.18
CA VAL A 120 -60.12 44.95 -41.02
C VAL A 120 -59.03 45.95 -41.38
N VAL A 121 -59.40 47.22 -41.40
CA VAL A 121 -58.48 48.35 -41.53
C VAL A 121 -58.04 48.75 -40.12
N GLU A 122 -56.83 48.35 -39.72
CA GLU A 122 -56.25 48.79 -38.45
C GLU A 122 -55.42 50.06 -38.65
N ASN A 123 -55.52 51.00 -37.71
CA ASN A 123 -54.63 52.14 -37.68
C ASN A 123 -53.32 51.78 -36.95
N LEU A 124 -52.26 52.53 -37.24
CA LEU A 124 -50.94 52.30 -36.67
C LEU A 124 -50.96 52.40 -35.14
N GLN A 125 -51.83 53.25 -34.56
CA GLN A 125 -51.97 53.36 -33.11
C GLN A 125 -52.41 52.04 -32.47
N HIS A 126 -53.42 51.37 -33.04
CA HIS A 126 -53.91 50.08 -32.55
C HIS A 126 -52.83 48.99 -32.59
N ILE A 127 -52.01 48.98 -33.64
CA ILE A 127 -50.89 48.05 -33.78
C ILE A 127 -49.85 48.31 -32.68
N ILE A 128 -49.53 49.58 -32.39
CA ILE A 128 -48.59 49.96 -31.32
C ILE A 128 -49.13 49.52 -29.96
N ASP A 129 -50.38 49.84 -29.63
CA ASP A 129 -50.98 49.51 -28.34
C ASP A 129 -51.02 47.99 -28.12
N THR A 130 -51.39 47.24 -29.16
CA THR A 130 -51.40 45.77 -29.13
C THR A 130 -50.00 45.20 -28.95
N ALA A 131 -48.99 45.77 -29.63
CA ALA A 131 -47.61 45.35 -29.47
C ALA A 131 -47.10 45.59 -28.05
N LEU A 132 -47.42 46.74 -27.44
CA LEU A 132 -47.06 47.06 -26.06
C LEU A 132 -47.70 46.10 -25.06
N ILE A 133 -48.99 45.78 -25.23
CA ILE A 133 -49.67 44.77 -24.38
C ILE A 133 -48.99 43.41 -24.49
N LYS A 134 -48.70 42.96 -25.72
CA LYS A 134 -48.01 41.67 -25.93
C LYS A 134 -46.61 41.64 -25.32
N ILE A 135 -45.87 42.75 -25.35
CA ILE A 135 -44.55 42.84 -24.72
C ILE A 135 -44.67 42.65 -23.20
N ILE A 136 -45.68 43.26 -22.57
CA ILE A 136 -45.95 43.10 -21.13
C ILE A 136 -46.32 41.65 -20.80
N GLU A 137 -47.24 41.05 -21.56
CA GLU A 137 -47.65 39.65 -21.37
C GLU A 137 -46.48 38.68 -21.51
N VAL A 138 -45.60 38.92 -22.48
CA VAL A 138 -44.38 38.13 -22.67
C VAL A 138 -43.45 38.30 -21.46
N GLY A 139 -43.27 39.52 -20.96
CA GLY A 139 -42.51 39.78 -19.72
C GLY A 139 -43.02 38.96 -18.54
N ASP A 140 -44.32 39.02 -18.27
CA ASP A 140 -44.96 38.24 -17.20
C ASP A 140 -44.77 36.73 -17.38
N SER A 141 -44.82 36.25 -18.63
CA SER A 141 -44.61 34.83 -18.93
C SER A 141 -43.17 34.38 -18.68
N ILE A 142 -42.19 35.24 -18.96
CA ILE A 142 -40.77 35.00 -18.71
C ILE A 142 -40.51 34.92 -17.21
N ASP A 143 -41.09 35.83 -16.42
CA ASP A 143 -40.92 35.83 -14.96
C ASP A 143 -41.48 34.56 -14.33
N LYS A 144 -42.67 34.12 -14.76
CA LYS A 144 -43.26 32.84 -14.32
C LYS A 144 -42.38 31.64 -14.69
N ALA A 145 -41.83 31.64 -15.91
CA ALA A 145 -40.93 30.58 -16.35
C ALA A 145 -39.63 30.56 -15.53
N LEU A 146 -39.11 31.73 -15.16
CA LEU A 146 -37.91 31.87 -14.34
C LEU A 146 -38.15 31.35 -12.91
N GLU A 147 -39.29 31.68 -12.30
CA GLU A 147 -39.66 31.14 -10.99
C GLU A 147 -39.83 29.62 -11.02
N ALA A 148 -40.49 29.08 -12.04
CA ALA A 148 -40.63 27.63 -12.22
C ALA A 148 -39.27 26.95 -12.36
N ALA A 149 -38.34 27.54 -13.12
CA ALA A 149 -36.98 27.03 -13.26
C ALA A 149 -36.20 27.06 -11.93
N LYS A 150 -36.32 28.14 -11.15
CA LYS A 150 -35.71 28.22 -9.81
C LYS A 150 -36.23 27.14 -8.88
N ASN A 151 -37.55 26.93 -8.83
CA ASN A 151 -38.16 25.90 -8.00
C ASN A 151 -37.73 24.48 -8.42
N ALA A 152 -37.63 24.22 -9.73
CA ALA A 152 -37.14 22.95 -10.25
C ALA A 152 -35.67 22.70 -9.85
N ASN A 153 -34.82 23.73 -9.91
CA ASN A 153 -33.42 23.61 -9.49
C ASN A 153 -33.29 23.32 -7.99
N MET A 154 -34.06 24.01 -7.14
CA MET A 154 -34.08 23.74 -5.70
C MET A 154 -34.54 22.31 -5.38
N ALA A 155 -35.55 21.81 -6.09
CA ALA A 155 -36.01 20.43 -5.95
C ALA A 155 -34.93 19.42 -6.40
N ALA A 156 -34.23 19.70 -7.49
CA ALA A 156 -33.13 18.88 -7.99
C ALA A 156 -31.94 18.81 -6.99
N GLU A 157 -31.57 19.95 -6.39
CA GLU A 157 -30.57 19.99 -5.31
C GLU A 157 -31.02 19.16 -4.11
N GLY A 158 -32.28 19.27 -3.68
CA GLY A 158 -32.84 18.45 -2.61
C GLY A 158 -32.74 16.95 -2.90
N ALA A 159 -33.07 16.54 -4.13
CA ALA A 159 -32.95 15.16 -4.57
C ALA A 159 -31.49 14.67 -4.58
N PHE A 160 -30.54 15.53 -4.98
CA PHE A 160 -29.12 15.21 -4.94
C PHE A 160 -28.63 14.93 -3.52
N PHE A 161 -29.00 15.77 -2.54
CA PHE A 161 -28.65 15.53 -1.14
C PHE A 161 -29.29 14.25 -0.57
N ALA A 162 -30.54 13.98 -0.91
CA ALA A 162 -31.23 12.76 -0.50
C ALA A 162 -30.53 11.50 -1.06
N THR A 163 -30.14 11.54 -2.33
CA THR A 163 -29.39 10.45 -2.99
C THR A 163 -28.05 10.21 -2.32
N ASN A 164 -27.27 11.28 -2.03
CA ASN A 164 -25.99 11.13 -1.36
C ASN A 164 -26.12 10.52 0.04
N ARG A 165 -27.16 10.91 0.80
CA ARG A 165 -27.43 10.29 2.11
C ARG A 165 -27.79 8.82 1.98
N ALA A 166 -28.58 8.44 0.98
CA ALA A 166 -28.92 7.04 0.71
C ALA A 166 -27.70 6.21 0.32
N ASN A 167 -26.80 6.76 -0.50
CA ASN A 167 -25.55 6.11 -0.87
C ASN A 167 -24.65 5.90 0.35
N GLN A 168 -24.48 6.93 1.19
CA GLN A 168 -23.70 6.82 2.42
C GLN A 168 -24.29 5.76 3.39
N ALA A 169 -25.62 5.73 3.54
CA ALA A 169 -26.29 4.72 4.35
C ALA A 169 -26.06 3.30 3.80
N THR A 170 -26.05 3.15 2.48
CA THR A 170 -25.77 1.88 1.80
C THR A 170 -24.34 1.41 2.05
N GLU A 171 -23.35 2.30 1.92
CA GLU A 171 -21.95 1.97 2.21
C GLU A 171 -21.74 1.53 3.67
N MET A 172 -22.39 2.21 4.62
CA MET A 172 -22.35 1.83 6.03
C MET A 172 -22.96 0.44 6.26
N ALA A 173 -24.08 0.13 5.60
CA ALA A 173 -24.73 -1.18 5.68
C ALA A 173 -23.85 -2.29 5.09
N LEU A 174 -23.19 -2.04 3.95
CA LEU A 174 -22.24 -2.98 3.35
C LEU A 174 -21.06 -3.25 4.29
N SER A 175 -20.46 -2.21 4.86
CA SER A 175 -19.35 -2.37 5.82
C SER A 175 -19.76 -3.16 7.07
N ALA A 176 -20.98 -2.93 7.58
CA ALA A 176 -21.52 -3.69 8.69
C ALA A 176 -21.74 -5.16 8.33
N SER A 177 -22.27 -5.43 7.13
CA SER A 177 -22.45 -6.79 6.59
C SER A 177 -21.12 -7.54 6.48
N ASP A 178 -20.08 -6.91 5.94
CA ASP A 178 -18.75 -7.52 5.83
C ASP A 178 -18.15 -7.88 7.20
N LYS A 179 -18.34 -7.00 8.19
CA LYS A 179 -17.92 -7.29 9.57
C LYS A 179 -18.67 -8.48 10.16
N ALA A 180 -19.98 -8.58 9.91
CA ALA A 180 -20.78 -9.70 10.37
C ALA A 180 -20.34 -11.03 9.71
N ILE A 181 -20.08 -11.02 8.40
CA ILE A 181 -19.56 -12.19 7.68
C ILE A 181 -18.21 -12.64 8.26
N LYS A 182 -17.27 -11.70 8.47
CA LYS A 182 -15.96 -12.02 9.06
C LYS A 182 -16.09 -12.58 10.48
N ALA A 183 -16.99 -12.02 11.28
CA ALA A 183 -17.26 -12.52 12.63
C ALA A 183 -17.85 -13.93 12.59
N GLY A 184 -18.77 -14.22 11.66
CA GLY A 184 -19.33 -15.56 11.44
C GLY A 184 -18.24 -16.57 11.07
N ASN A 185 -17.42 -16.26 10.06
CA ASN A 185 -16.33 -17.14 9.63
C ASN A 185 -15.33 -17.44 10.77
N ASN A 186 -14.97 -16.44 11.57
CA ASN A 186 -14.10 -16.63 12.73
C ASN A 186 -14.79 -17.50 13.80
N ALA A 187 -16.08 -17.29 14.07
CA ALA A 187 -16.83 -18.12 15.01
C ALA A 187 -16.85 -19.60 14.56
N ASP A 188 -17.07 -19.85 13.28
CA ASP A 188 -17.05 -21.20 12.70
C ASP A 188 -15.66 -21.85 12.83
N GLU A 189 -14.59 -21.10 12.56
CA GLU A 189 -13.22 -21.58 12.73
C GLU A 189 -12.93 -21.93 14.21
N LYS A 190 -13.33 -21.07 15.14
CA LYS A 190 -13.16 -21.34 16.58
C LYS A 190 -14.01 -22.53 17.04
N ALA A 191 -15.21 -22.69 16.51
CA ALA A 191 -16.07 -23.84 16.81
C ALA A 191 -15.43 -25.15 16.32
N ASP A 192 -14.87 -25.18 15.11
CA ASP A 192 -14.16 -26.35 14.58
C ASP A 192 -12.91 -26.71 15.40
N LEU A 193 -12.11 -25.70 15.77
CA LEU A 193 -10.96 -25.90 16.66
C LEU A 193 -11.37 -26.44 18.03
N ALA A 194 -12.43 -25.89 18.63
CA ALA A 194 -12.96 -26.37 19.90
C ALA A 194 -13.48 -27.81 19.80
N TYR A 195 -14.17 -28.15 18.70
CA TYR A 195 -14.64 -29.51 18.44
C TYR A 195 -13.47 -30.49 18.30
N LYS A 196 -12.44 -30.15 17.52
CA LYS A 196 -11.22 -30.95 17.39
C LYS A 196 -10.51 -31.16 18.73
N ALA A 197 -10.34 -30.10 19.52
CA ALA A 197 -9.75 -30.19 20.85
C ALA A 197 -10.58 -31.06 21.81
N ALA A 198 -11.91 -30.98 21.75
CA ALA A 198 -12.79 -31.84 22.53
C ALA A 198 -12.65 -33.32 22.14
N MET A 199 -12.51 -33.61 20.84
CA MET A 199 -12.30 -34.98 20.36
C MET A 199 -10.93 -35.55 20.77
N THR A 200 -9.87 -34.75 20.72
CA THR A 200 -8.52 -35.21 21.11
C THR A 200 -8.36 -35.35 22.63
N THR A 201 -9.13 -34.62 23.43
CA THR A 201 -9.08 -34.71 24.91
C THR A 201 -9.90 -35.88 25.48
N ARG A 202 -10.84 -36.45 24.72
CA ARG A 202 -11.64 -37.62 25.14
C ARG A 202 -10.75 -38.87 25.34
N LEU A 203 -10.72 -39.43 26.55
CA LEU A 203 -9.99 -40.68 26.85
C LEU A 203 -10.95 -41.87 26.79
N ILE A 204 -10.69 -42.82 25.89
CA ILE A 204 -11.37 -44.11 25.84
C ILE A 204 -10.39 -45.17 26.31
N TRP A 205 -10.51 -45.63 27.55
CA TRP A 205 -9.58 -46.58 28.13
C TRP A 205 -9.81 -48.00 27.60
N LEU A 206 -8.77 -48.58 27.02
CA LEU A 206 -8.70 -49.95 26.53
C LEU A 206 -7.87 -50.82 27.49
N LYS A 207 -7.94 -52.14 27.31
CA LYS A 207 -7.16 -53.07 28.13
C LYS A 207 -5.65 -52.95 27.81
N PRO A 208 -4.77 -53.03 28.84
CA PRO A 208 -3.32 -53.02 28.62
C PRO A 208 -2.82 -54.15 27.73
N VAL A 209 -1.68 -53.93 27.08
CA VAL A 209 -0.95 -54.90 26.25
C VAL A 209 0.48 -55.09 26.79
N ASP A 210 1.15 -56.19 26.45
CA ASP A 210 2.48 -56.48 26.99
C ASP A 210 3.58 -55.62 26.33
N LYS A 211 3.56 -55.47 24.99
CA LYS A 211 4.52 -54.67 24.21
C LYS A 211 3.83 -53.64 23.31
N TYR A 212 4.58 -52.62 22.89
CA TYR A 212 4.07 -51.60 21.96
C TYR A 212 3.62 -52.18 20.62
N GLU A 213 4.36 -53.16 20.09
CA GLU A 213 4.04 -53.85 18.83
C GLU A 213 2.66 -54.55 18.88
N ASP A 214 2.22 -54.97 20.07
CA ASP A 214 0.95 -55.65 20.27
C ASP A 214 -0.26 -54.72 20.17
N ILE A 215 -0.05 -53.40 20.31
CA ILE A 215 -1.15 -52.42 20.26
C ILE A 215 -1.89 -52.51 18.93
N ALA A 216 -1.15 -52.51 17.81
CA ALA A 216 -1.73 -52.56 16.47
C ALA A 216 -2.37 -53.93 16.14
N LEU A 217 -1.91 -55.00 16.78
CA LEU A 217 -2.46 -56.35 16.61
C LEU A 217 -3.77 -56.55 17.38
N VAL A 218 -3.83 -56.04 18.60
CA VAL A 218 -5.00 -56.16 19.49
C VAL A 218 -6.08 -55.13 19.11
N TYR A 219 -5.69 -53.95 18.65
CA TYR A 219 -6.59 -52.87 18.27
C TYR A 219 -6.33 -52.40 16.83
N PRO A 220 -6.74 -53.18 15.80
CA PRO A 220 -6.48 -52.87 14.40
C PRO A 220 -7.31 -51.70 13.86
N ASN A 221 -8.47 -51.41 14.46
CA ASN A 221 -9.36 -50.31 14.08
C ASN A 221 -9.70 -49.44 15.32
N PRO A 222 -8.75 -48.67 15.86
CA PRO A 222 -9.00 -47.85 17.04
C PRO A 222 -9.76 -46.55 16.69
N GLU A 223 -10.63 -46.11 17.59
CA GLU A 223 -11.30 -44.80 17.49
C GLU A 223 -10.42 -43.68 18.06
N ILE A 224 -10.60 -42.45 17.59
CA ILE A 224 -9.91 -41.27 18.14
C ILE A 224 -10.17 -41.16 19.65
N GLY A 225 -9.10 -41.00 20.43
CA GLY A 225 -9.15 -40.94 21.89
C GLY A 225 -8.96 -42.30 22.58
N SER A 226 -8.95 -43.41 21.83
CA SER A 226 -8.58 -44.74 22.34
C SER A 226 -7.21 -44.69 23.01
N THR A 227 -7.12 -45.24 24.21
CA THR A 227 -5.94 -45.13 25.08
C THR A 227 -5.64 -46.48 25.72
N THR A 228 -4.42 -46.98 25.59
CA THR A 228 -3.97 -48.24 26.20
C THR A 228 -2.60 -48.09 26.87
N MET A 229 -2.23 -49.03 27.72
CA MET A 229 -0.95 -49.07 28.43
C MET A 229 -0.13 -50.27 27.95
N VAL A 230 1.17 -50.05 27.79
CA VAL A 230 2.16 -51.10 27.58
C VAL A 230 2.74 -51.52 28.93
N LEU A 231 2.47 -52.76 29.36
CA LEU A 231 2.83 -53.26 30.69
C LEU A 231 4.35 -53.35 30.88
N SER A 232 5.11 -53.67 29.83
CA SER A 232 6.57 -53.78 29.92
C SER A 232 7.27 -52.45 30.21
N THR A 233 6.70 -51.31 29.79
CA THR A 233 7.32 -49.99 29.95
C THR A 233 6.56 -49.06 30.90
N GLY A 234 5.30 -49.36 31.19
CA GLY A 234 4.38 -48.48 31.91
C GLY A 234 3.86 -47.30 31.09
N SER A 235 4.27 -47.16 29.82
CA SER A 235 3.86 -46.07 28.94
C SER A 235 2.41 -46.22 28.49
N ARG A 236 1.67 -45.12 28.49
CA ARG A 236 0.30 -45.00 27.99
C ARG A 236 0.33 -44.33 26.63
N TYR A 237 -0.32 -44.96 25.68
CA TYR A 237 -0.44 -44.47 24.32
C TYR A 237 -1.88 -44.14 24.00
N ARG A 238 -2.09 -43.08 23.23
CA ARG A 238 -3.38 -42.62 22.71
C ARG A 238 -3.36 -42.58 21.19
N TYR A 239 -4.46 -43.01 20.59
CA TYR A 239 -4.70 -42.91 19.16
C TYR A 239 -5.34 -41.56 18.80
N GLU A 240 -4.73 -40.81 17.89
CA GLU A 240 -5.19 -39.47 17.46
C GLU A 240 -5.85 -39.44 16.07
N GLY A 241 -6.00 -40.60 15.41
CA GLY A 241 -6.67 -40.70 14.10
C GLY A 241 -5.76 -40.57 12.88
N ASP A 242 -4.46 -40.35 13.08
CA ASP A 242 -3.43 -40.25 12.03
C ASP A 242 -2.75 -41.59 11.70
N GLY A 243 -3.31 -42.71 12.18
CA GLY A 243 -2.74 -44.05 12.02
C GLY A 243 -1.65 -44.39 13.03
N ASN A 244 -1.28 -43.46 13.92
CA ASN A 244 -0.22 -43.68 14.91
C ASN A 244 -0.72 -43.58 16.34
N TRP A 245 -0.08 -44.34 17.23
CA TRP A 245 -0.28 -44.27 18.67
C TRP A 245 0.78 -43.36 19.28
N LYS A 246 0.36 -42.27 19.92
CA LYS A 246 1.25 -41.29 20.55
C LYS A 246 1.34 -41.54 22.04
N GLU A 247 2.54 -41.54 22.58
CA GLU A 247 2.75 -41.64 24.03
C GLU A 247 2.24 -40.36 24.70
N ILE A 248 1.37 -40.49 25.70
CA ILE A 248 0.76 -39.36 26.39
C ILE A 248 1.15 -39.26 27.86
N ASP A 249 1.58 -40.36 28.46
CA ASP A 249 1.89 -40.46 29.88
C ASP A 249 2.69 -41.74 30.14
N ASN A 250 3.42 -41.80 31.25
CA ASN A 250 4.03 -43.03 31.73
C ASN A 250 3.60 -43.28 33.18
N TYR A 251 2.81 -44.34 33.38
CA TYR A 251 2.17 -44.66 34.65
C TYR A 251 3.15 -44.97 35.78
N THR A 252 4.34 -45.45 35.48
CA THR A 252 5.36 -45.75 36.49
C THR A 252 6.24 -44.54 36.83
N ARG A 253 6.19 -43.46 36.05
CA ARG A 253 7.11 -42.32 36.18
C ARG A 253 6.45 -40.95 36.36
N GLY A 254 5.16 -40.81 36.07
CA GLY A 254 4.45 -39.53 36.10
C GLY A 254 5.01 -38.53 35.07
N SER A 255 4.46 -37.31 35.06
CA SER A 255 4.79 -36.26 34.08
C SER A 255 6.14 -35.53 34.30
N ILE A 256 7.10 -36.15 35.00
CA ILE A 256 8.39 -35.51 35.29
C ILE A 256 9.37 -35.82 34.14
N PRO A 257 9.83 -34.81 33.36
CA PRO A 257 10.77 -35.02 32.28
C PRO A 257 12.13 -35.53 32.78
N LEU A 258 12.85 -36.27 31.93
CA LEU A 258 14.24 -36.65 32.23
C LEU A 258 15.11 -35.41 32.23
N ALA A 259 15.92 -35.25 33.29
CA ALA A 259 16.88 -34.16 33.36
C ALA A 259 17.90 -34.30 32.22
N ASN A 260 18.11 -33.22 31.48
CA ASN A 260 19.15 -33.12 30.45
C ASN A 260 19.85 -31.76 30.55
N ASP A 261 20.70 -31.45 29.57
CA ASP A 261 21.47 -30.21 29.50
C ASP A 261 20.61 -28.94 29.46
N LYS A 262 19.31 -29.06 29.16
CA LYS A 262 18.36 -27.96 28.90
C LYS A 262 17.04 -28.05 29.68
N VAL A 263 16.71 -29.21 30.22
CA VAL A 263 15.40 -29.51 30.81
C VAL A 263 15.62 -30.07 32.21
N ASP A 264 15.01 -29.42 33.19
CA ASP A 264 14.97 -29.91 34.56
C ASP A 264 14.17 -31.20 34.64
N GLY A 265 14.68 -32.18 35.39
CA GLY A 265 13.95 -33.40 35.71
C GLY A 265 13.88 -33.60 37.22
N LEU A 266 14.26 -34.80 37.69
CA LEU A 266 14.44 -35.04 39.13
C LEU A 266 15.67 -34.31 39.72
N ILE A 267 16.55 -33.81 38.86
CA ILE A 267 17.65 -32.88 39.19
C ILE A 267 17.60 -31.70 38.21
N SER A 268 18.14 -30.55 38.60
CA SER A 268 18.19 -29.37 37.72
C SER A 268 19.12 -29.61 36.52
N SER A 269 18.87 -28.95 35.40
CA SER A 269 19.76 -28.99 34.23
C SER A 269 21.15 -28.43 34.54
N GLU A 270 21.25 -27.50 35.50
CA GLU A 270 22.51 -26.95 35.99
C GLU A 270 23.31 -27.99 36.79
N ASP A 271 22.67 -28.70 37.72
CA ASP A 271 23.31 -29.79 38.48
C ASP A 271 23.65 -30.99 37.59
N PHE A 272 22.80 -31.28 36.60
CA PHE A 272 23.06 -32.31 35.60
C PHE A 272 24.37 -32.01 34.84
N ASN A 273 24.55 -30.80 34.35
CA ASN A 273 25.76 -30.37 33.65
C ASN A 273 27.01 -30.37 34.55
N LEU A 274 26.85 -30.03 35.85
CA LEU A 274 27.97 -30.01 36.79
C LEU A 274 28.50 -31.40 37.14
N ILE A 275 27.62 -32.40 37.18
CA ILE A 275 27.93 -33.74 37.70
C ILE A 275 28.20 -34.73 36.57
N HIS A 276 27.43 -34.67 35.47
CA HIS A 276 27.45 -35.70 34.43
C HIS A 276 28.83 -35.78 33.72
N ASP A 277 29.39 -34.65 33.30
CA ASP A 277 30.66 -34.62 32.56
C ASP A 277 31.89 -34.92 33.43
N LYS A 278 31.84 -34.57 34.73
CA LYS A 278 32.94 -34.77 35.67
C LYS A 278 33.03 -36.21 36.19
N LEU A 279 31.94 -36.96 36.18
CA LEU A 279 31.92 -38.38 36.58
C LEU A 279 32.43 -39.33 35.49
N GLN A 280 32.49 -38.89 34.24
CA GLN A 280 32.93 -39.74 33.12
C GLN A 280 34.45 -39.75 32.93
N ILE A 281 35.18 -38.77 33.45
CA ILE A 281 36.65 -38.69 33.30
C ILE A 281 37.33 -39.35 34.48
N LYS A 282 38.17 -40.35 34.22
CA LYS A 282 39.11 -40.94 35.18
C LYS A 282 40.55 -40.61 34.78
N SER A 283 41.43 -40.40 35.74
CA SER A 283 42.84 -40.09 35.48
C SER A 283 43.75 -41.22 35.95
N ILE A 284 44.65 -41.67 35.08
CA ILE A 284 45.70 -42.66 35.37
C ILE A 284 47.01 -41.90 35.51
N TYR A 285 47.78 -42.18 36.56
CA TYR A 285 49.04 -41.48 36.85
C TYR A 285 50.22 -42.44 36.83
N PHE A 286 51.27 -42.06 36.10
CA PHE A 286 52.62 -42.60 36.29
C PHE A 286 53.48 -41.54 36.96
N VAL A 287 54.06 -41.86 38.11
CA VAL A 287 54.94 -40.95 38.86
C VAL A 287 56.32 -41.60 38.98
N LEU A 288 57.32 -40.94 38.41
CA LEU A 288 58.71 -41.38 38.33
C LEU A 288 59.56 -40.37 39.12
N PRO A 289 60.10 -40.74 40.29
CA PRO A 289 60.98 -39.87 41.07
C PRO A 289 62.24 -39.47 40.29
N THR A 290 62.90 -40.44 39.65
CA THR A 290 64.06 -40.26 38.75
C THR A 290 64.11 -41.42 37.75
N ILE A 291 64.74 -41.20 36.60
CA ILE A 291 65.01 -42.26 35.62
C ILE A 291 66.48 -42.69 35.77
N THR A 292 66.70 -43.93 36.21
CA THR A 292 68.05 -44.44 36.47
C THR A 292 68.59 -45.33 35.35
N MET A 293 67.73 -45.77 34.44
CA MET A 293 68.09 -46.67 33.33
C MET A 293 67.09 -46.49 32.18
N ASP A 294 67.57 -46.64 30.95
CA ASP A 294 66.75 -46.71 29.75
C ASP A 294 65.97 -48.04 29.65
N GLY A 295 65.00 -48.09 28.74
CA GLY A 295 64.13 -49.23 28.55
C GLY A 295 62.89 -49.23 29.44
N VAL A 296 62.36 -50.43 29.69
CA VAL A 296 61.08 -50.64 30.37
C VAL A 296 61.17 -50.23 31.84
N GLN A 297 60.29 -49.31 32.26
CA GLN A 297 60.20 -48.87 33.64
C GLN A 297 59.38 -49.86 34.49
N LYS A 298 59.64 -49.91 35.79
CA LYS A 298 59.06 -50.90 36.72
C LYS A 298 57.55 -50.78 36.95
N TYR A 299 56.93 -49.70 36.49
CA TYR A 299 55.51 -49.43 36.71
C TYR A 299 54.65 -50.08 35.63
N ILE A 300 53.75 -50.95 36.06
CA ILE A 300 52.80 -51.67 35.21
C ILE A 300 51.40 -51.46 35.81
N ILE A 301 50.45 -50.98 35.02
CA ILE A 301 49.09 -50.64 35.48
C ILE A 301 48.06 -51.41 34.65
N PRO A 302 47.33 -52.37 35.24
CA PRO A 302 46.17 -53.00 34.58
C PRO A 302 44.95 -52.09 34.64
N ILE A 303 44.18 -52.03 33.56
CA ILE A 303 43.00 -51.16 33.45
C ILE A 303 41.72 -51.97 33.68
N PRO A 304 40.94 -51.70 34.74
CA PRO A 304 39.82 -52.57 35.13
C PRO A 304 38.50 -52.32 34.37
N PHE A 305 38.50 -51.48 33.33
CA PHE A 305 37.31 -51.07 32.57
C PHE A 305 37.66 -50.73 31.13
N ASP A 306 36.67 -50.78 30.23
CA ASP A 306 36.82 -50.23 28.88
C ASP A 306 36.84 -48.69 28.96
N CYS A 307 37.76 -48.05 28.26
CA CYS A 307 37.85 -46.58 28.24
C CYS A 307 38.53 -46.05 26.98
N LYS A 308 38.36 -44.75 26.75
CA LYS A 308 39.01 -44.00 25.67
C LYS A 308 39.89 -42.89 26.23
N ILE A 309 41.15 -42.80 25.79
CA ILE A 309 42.08 -41.74 26.14
C ILE A 309 41.56 -40.41 25.58
N LYS A 310 41.34 -39.45 26.48
CA LYS A 310 40.93 -38.09 26.19
C LYS A 310 42.12 -37.15 26.04
N SER A 311 43.09 -37.24 26.96
CA SER A 311 44.31 -36.43 26.91
C SER A 311 45.43 -37.03 27.74
N ILE A 312 46.67 -36.76 27.32
CA ILE A 312 47.87 -37.06 28.12
C ILE A 312 48.51 -35.72 28.50
N LYS A 313 48.97 -35.60 29.74
CA LYS A 313 49.76 -34.47 30.24
C LYS A 313 50.98 -35.02 30.96
N ALA A 314 52.14 -34.43 30.72
CA ALA A 314 53.36 -34.85 31.37
C ALA A 314 54.15 -33.64 31.86
N ILE A 315 54.56 -33.68 33.12
CA ILE A 315 55.29 -32.62 33.81
C ILE A 315 56.46 -33.21 34.60
N CYS A 316 57.44 -32.40 34.96
CA CYS A 316 58.53 -32.78 35.86
C CYS A 316 58.79 -31.70 36.92
N ASN A 317 59.32 -32.10 38.07
CA ASN A 317 59.68 -31.19 39.16
C ASN A 317 61.02 -30.48 38.89
N LYS A 318 61.98 -31.18 38.29
CA LYS A 318 63.29 -30.65 37.90
C LYS A 318 63.54 -31.01 36.42
N PRO A 319 63.71 -30.02 35.53
CA PRO A 319 63.89 -30.28 34.11
C PRO A 319 65.25 -30.90 33.80
N SER A 320 65.36 -31.54 32.63
CA SER A 320 66.65 -32.04 32.16
C SER A 320 67.59 -30.89 31.78
N SER A 321 68.87 -31.05 32.07
CA SER A 321 69.91 -30.03 31.86
C SER A 321 70.83 -30.36 30.68
N ALA A 322 71.03 -31.65 30.38
CA ALA A 322 72.03 -32.08 29.38
C ALA A 322 71.41 -32.73 28.13
N SER A 323 70.35 -33.51 28.29
CA SER A 323 69.71 -34.26 27.20
C SER A 323 68.18 -34.19 27.29
N PRO A 324 67.44 -34.23 26.17
CA PRO A 324 66.00 -34.40 26.22
C PRO A 324 65.65 -35.81 26.71
N THR A 325 64.50 -35.94 27.39
CA THR A 325 63.99 -37.23 27.86
C THR A 325 62.80 -37.67 27.03
N HIS A 326 62.91 -38.88 26.46
CA HIS A 326 61.90 -39.47 25.58
C HIS A 326 61.24 -40.68 26.24
N ILE A 327 59.92 -40.61 26.39
CA ILE A 327 59.13 -41.66 27.06
C ILE A 327 57.99 -42.10 26.15
N PHE A 328 57.86 -43.40 25.94
CA PHE A 328 56.70 -44.01 25.31
C PHE A 328 55.76 -44.59 26.37
N ILE A 329 54.46 -44.48 26.12
CA ILE A 329 53.45 -45.26 26.82
C ILE A 329 53.10 -46.44 25.94
N GLU A 330 53.21 -47.64 26.48
CA GLU A 330 52.97 -48.88 25.76
C GLU A 330 51.79 -49.63 26.37
N LYS A 331 51.00 -50.27 25.52
CA LYS A 331 49.85 -51.10 25.85
C LYS A 331 50.05 -52.53 25.35
N ILE A 332 49.61 -53.50 26.13
CA ILE A 332 49.38 -54.88 25.69
C ILE A 332 47.98 -55.32 26.13
N SER A 333 47.39 -56.27 25.41
CA SER A 333 46.11 -56.82 25.84
C SER A 333 46.27 -57.70 27.07
N GLY A 334 45.28 -57.68 27.98
CA GLY A 334 45.31 -58.48 29.20
C GLY A 334 45.49 -59.98 28.96
N SER A 335 44.89 -60.52 27.90
CA SER A 335 45.03 -61.92 27.50
C SER A 335 46.42 -62.29 26.98
N GLU A 336 47.21 -61.30 26.55
CA GLU A 336 48.56 -61.46 25.99
C GLU A 336 49.64 -61.08 27.02
N PHE A 337 49.27 -60.52 28.17
CA PHE A 337 50.22 -60.13 29.20
C PHE A 337 50.94 -61.36 29.78
N GLY A 338 52.28 -61.31 29.82
CA GLY A 338 53.13 -62.44 30.25
C GLY A 338 53.47 -63.44 29.15
N THR A 339 52.98 -63.24 27.92
CA THR A 339 53.44 -63.96 26.73
C THR A 339 54.59 -63.20 26.05
N HIS A 340 55.32 -63.82 25.11
CA HIS A 340 56.37 -63.15 24.31
C HIS A 340 55.82 -62.18 23.25
N SER A 341 54.56 -61.73 23.40
CA SER A 341 53.91 -60.80 22.48
C SER A 341 54.46 -59.37 22.58
N GLU A 342 54.40 -58.65 21.46
CA GLU A 342 54.92 -57.29 21.35
C GLU A 342 53.98 -56.26 22.01
N TRP A 343 54.58 -55.29 22.70
CA TRP A 343 53.86 -54.16 23.29
C TRP A 343 53.66 -53.07 22.23
N LYS A 344 52.47 -52.47 22.20
CA LYS A 344 52.10 -51.45 21.22
C LYS A 344 52.23 -50.05 21.81
N LYS A 345 52.88 -49.14 21.10
CA LYS A 345 53.00 -47.73 21.50
C LYS A 345 51.66 -47.01 21.30
N ILE A 346 51.27 -46.20 22.28
CA ILE A 346 50.02 -45.43 22.25
C ILE A 346 50.16 -44.16 21.40
N THR A 347 51.37 -43.61 21.30
CA THR A 347 51.70 -42.42 20.51
C THR A 347 52.65 -42.77 19.36
N ASP A 348 52.62 -41.95 18.31
CA ASP A 348 53.45 -42.11 17.11
C ASP A 348 54.93 -41.73 17.35
N LEU A 349 55.14 -40.73 18.21
CA LEU A 349 56.42 -40.23 18.67
C LEU A 349 56.54 -40.37 20.20
N PRO A 350 57.75 -40.26 20.78
CA PRO A 350 57.89 -40.25 22.24
C PRO A 350 57.32 -38.98 22.84
N ILE A 351 56.82 -39.05 24.08
CA ILE A 351 56.59 -37.89 24.93
C ILE A 351 57.95 -37.27 25.23
N GLN A 352 58.14 -36.00 24.86
CA GLN A 352 59.46 -35.36 24.88
C GLN A 352 59.54 -34.26 25.94
N PHE A 353 60.37 -34.48 26.95
CA PHE A 353 60.84 -33.40 27.81
C PHE A 353 62.04 -32.73 27.15
N LYS A 354 61.87 -31.49 26.70
CA LYS A 354 62.98 -30.67 26.21
C LYS A 354 63.83 -30.20 27.40
N THR A 355 65.10 -29.92 27.13
CA THR A 355 66.01 -29.35 28.12
C THR A 355 65.43 -28.05 28.68
N ASP A 356 65.55 -27.86 30.00
CA ASP A 356 65.08 -26.68 30.73
C ASP A 356 63.55 -26.42 30.64
N HIS A 357 62.74 -27.46 30.35
CA HIS A 357 61.27 -27.34 30.32
C HIS A 357 60.59 -28.23 31.37
N TYR A 358 59.62 -27.67 32.09
CA TYR A 358 58.85 -28.37 33.14
C TYR A 358 57.70 -29.23 32.59
N SER A 359 57.32 -29.05 31.33
CA SER A 359 56.24 -29.79 30.67
C SER A 359 56.74 -30.48 29.41
N ALA A 360 56.24 -31.69 29.14
CA ALA A 360 56.59 -32.41 27.93
C ALA A 360 55.72 -32.01 26.73
N PHE A 361 56.29 -32.16 25.54
CA PHE A 361 55.52 -32.23 24.30
C PHE A 361 54.81 -33.58 24.20
N ILE A 362 53.51 -33.55 23.95
CA ILE A 362 52.65 -34.73 23.81
C ILE A 362 52.33 -34.93 22.32
N PRO A 363 52.80 -36.02 21.72
CA PRO A 363 52.51 -36.33 20.32
C PRO A 363 51.11 -36.92 20.09
N PRO A 364 50.62 -36.96 18.85
CA PRO A 364 49.34 -37.56 18.50
C PRO A 364 49.20 -39.02 18.95
N LEU A 365 47.98 -39.40 19.31
CA LEU A 365 47.63 -40.78 19.68
C LEU A 365 47.52 -41.65 18.41
N LEU A 366 48.19 -42.79 18.40
CA LEU A 366 47.95 -43.87 17.43
C LEU A 366 46.71 -44.68 17.79
N PHE A 367 46.51 -44.91 19.10
CA PHE A 367 45.37 -45.66 19.62
C PHE A 367 44.76 -44.88 20.78
N SER A 368 43.45 -44.72 20.77
CA SER A 368 42.72 -44.05 21.85
C SER A 368 41.90 -45.02 22.70
N GLU A 369 41.68 -46.26 22.26
CA GLU A 369 40.84 -47.22 22.98
C GLU A 369 41.67 -48.20 23.82
N ILE A 370 41.28 -48.34 25.09
CA ILE A 370 41.83 -49.30 26.05
C ILE A 370 40.69 -50.20 26.50
N LYS A 371 40.87 -51.52 26.38
CA LYS A 371 39.86 -52.47 26.84
C LYS A 371 40.11 -52.83 28.29
N LYS A 372 39.06 -53.32 28.94
CA LYS A 372 39.16 -53.96 30.24
C LYS A 372 40.25 -55.04 30.21
N ASP A 373 41.05 -55.05 31.28
CA ASP A 373 42.19 -55.91 31.55
C ASP A 373 43.45 -55.64 30.69
N ASP A 374 43.42 -54.68 29.77
CA ASP A 374 44.64 -54.21 29.08
C ASP A 374 45.63 -53.61 30.10
N VAL A 375 46.91 -53.73 29.79
CA VAL A 375 48.00 -53.32 30.70
C VAL A 375 48.84 -52.22 30.07
N LEU A 376 49.11 -51.17 30.85
CA LEU A 376 49.95 -50.03 30.47
C LEU A 376 51.30 -50.06 31.17
N ARG A 377 52.35 -49.64 30.46
CA ARG A 377 53.69 -49.41 31.02
C ARG A 377 54.38 -48.23 30.35
N LEU A 378 55.49 -47.79 30.94
CA LEU A 378 56.38 -46.79 30.34
C LEU A 378 57.65 -47.43 29.80
N PHE A 379 58.10 -46.94 28.65
CA PHE A 379 59.37 -47.31 28.01
C PHE A 379 60.19 -46.04 27.75
N VAL A 380 61.40 -45.98 28.28
CA VAL A 380 62.34 -44.87 28.06
C VAL A 380 63.25 -45.23 26.89
N GLU A 381 63.40 -44.31 25.93
CA GLU A 381 64.24 -44.54 24.76
C GLU A 381 65.73 -44.59 25.12
N ALA A 382 66.46 -45.52 24.50
CA ALA A 382 67.89 -45.75 24.76
C ALA A 382 68.72 -44.47 24.52
N ASP A 383 69.61 -44.16 25.45
CA ASP A 383 70.48 -42.96 25.44
C ASP A 383 69.75 -41.61 25.28
N LYS A 384 68.43 -41.57 25.51
CA LYS A 384 67.56 -40.39 25.37
C LYS A 384 66.82 -40.08 26.67
N PHE A 385 67.57 -39.96 27.76
CA PHE A 385 67.10 -39.46 29.05
C PHE A 385 68.20 -38.71 29.79
N ASP A 386 67.81 -37.84 30.73
CA ASP A 386 68.72 -37.18 31.66
C ASP A 386 68.55 -37.76 33.07
N PRO A 387 69.57 -38.44 33.64
CA PRO A 387 69.50 -38.99 34.99
C PRO A 387 69.29 -37.94 36.09
N LEU A 388 69.55 -36.66 35.81
CA LEU A 388 69.36 -35.55 36.74
C LEU A 388 67.94 -34.96 36.70
N GLN A 389 67.09 -35.41 35.77
CA GLN A 389 65.68 -35.03 35.71
C GLN A 389 64.90 -35.74 36.83
N GLU A 390 64.12 -34.96 37.59
CA GLU A 390 63.43 -35.46 38.79
C GLU A 390 61.93 -35.14 38.78
N GLY A 391 61.14 -36.02 39.40
CA GLY A 391 59.72 -35.83 39.67
C GLY A 391 58.84 -35.81 38.42
N ILE A 392 59.05 -36.73 37.48
CA ILE A 392 58.24 -36.86 36.27
C ILE A 392 56.86 -37.43 36.63
N SER A 393 55.80 -36.75 36.22
CA SER A 393 54.41 -37.20 36.37
C SER A 393 53.72 -37.19 35.02
N ILE A 394 53.21 -38.34 34.58
CA ILE A 394 52.41 -38.50 33.36
C ILE A 394 50.99 -38.84 33.77
N GLN A 395 50.06 -37.94 33.46
CA GLN A 395 48.62 -38.09 33.67
C GLN A 395 47.95 -38.46 32.34
N ILE A 396 47.15 -39.52 32.35
CA ILE A 396 46.32 -39.95 31.22
C ILE A 396 44.86 -39.82 31.66
N ASP A 397 44.15 -38.86 31.08
CA ASP A 397 42.72 -38.71 31.29
C ASP A 397 41.98 -39.62 30.31
N VAL A 398 41.11 -40.48 30.84
CA VAL A 398 40.30 -41.44 30.09
C VAL A 398 38.81 -41.21 30.35
N VAL A 399 37.98 -41.49 29.35
CA VAL A 399 36.53 -41.46 29.43
C VAL A 399 36.02 -42.89 29.38
N LEU A 400 35.12 -43.24 30.30
CA LEU A 400 34.47 -44.56 30.34
C LEU A 400 33.46 -44.77 29.20
#